data_AF-A0A0F8WN48-F1
#
_entry.id   AF-A0A0F8WN48-F1
#
_cell.length_a   1.000
_cell.length_b   1.000
_cell.length_c   1.000
_cell.angle_alpha   90.00
_cell.angle_beta   90.00
_cell.angle_gamma   90.00
#
_symmetry.space_group_name_H-M   'P 1'
#
loop_
_entity.id
_entity.type
_entity.pdbx_description
1 polymer ?
#
loop_
_entity_poly.entity_id
_entity_poly.type
_entity_poly.pdbx_seq_one_letter_code
_entity_poly.pdbx_strand_id
1 'polypeptide(L)'
;MGEFDLVRGDEHPIAKAIRQAIGANNWEEVRCITPQFERVDGKQITYIPKTCEEFDGLKKAPDDILVEIGMQKWDETLWLFPHEWYDAIPSGYLVTDINGGVEPFVHGKTDDDIRFGALAFGFVK
;
A
#
# COMPACT_ATOMS: atom_id res chain seq x y z
N MET A 1 -6.63 -20.79 -19.62
CA MET A 1 -6.53 -19.34 -19.34
C MET A 1 -7.45 -18.67 -20.33
N GLY A 2 -8.58 -18.12 -19.88
CA GLY A 2 -9.49 -17.38 -20.77
C GLY A 2 -8.92 -16.00 -21.04
N GLU A 3 -8.84 -15.59 -22.30
CA GLU A 3 -8.72 -14.18 -22.68
C GLU A 3 -9.93 -13.45 -22.08
N PHE A 4 -9.69 -12.48 -21.22
CA PHE A 4 -10.72 -11.57 -20.75
C PHE A 4 -10.57 -10.28 -21.56
N ASP A 5 -11.51 -10.05 -22.48
CA ASP A 5 -11.61 -8.77 -23.16
C ASP A 5 -12.08 -7.70 -22.17
N LEU A 6 -11.36 -6.59 -22.10
CA LEU A 6 -11.78 -5.43 -21.31
C LEU A 6 -13.04 -4.83 -21.94
N VAL A 7 -14.16 -4.91 -21.23
CA VAL A 7 -15.46 -4.30 -21.62
C VAL A 7 -15.81 -3.14 -20.71
N ARG A 8 -16.76 -2.28 -21.13
CA ARG A 8 -17.24 -1.20 -20.25
C ARG A 8 -17.99 -1.78 -19.06
N GLY A 9 -17.91 -1.11 -17.91
CA GLY A 9 -18.51 -1.59 -16.66
C GLY A 9 -20.05 -1.70 -16.69
N ASP A 10 -20.73 -1.03 -17.61
CA ASP A 10 -22.17 -1.17 -17.85
C ASP A 10 -22.53 -2.33 -18.79
N GLU A 11 -21.56 -2.83 -19.55
CA GLU A 11 -21.70 -3.98 -20.46
C GLU A 11 -21.33 -5.30 -19.75
N HIS A 12 -20.48 -5.25 -18.72
CA HIS A 12 -20.09 -6.44 -17.96
C HIS A 12 -21.24 -6.91 -17.04
N PRO A 13 -21.69 -8.19 -17.13
CA PRO A 13 -22.83 -8.68 -16.35
C PRO A 13 -22.66 -8.51 -14.83
N ILE A 14 -21.46 -8.77 -14.31
CA ILE A 14 -21.16 -8.60 -12.87
C ILE A 14 -21.24 -7.12 -12.46
N ALA A 15 -20.65 -6.21 -13.22
CA ALA A 15 -20.63 -4.79 -12.86
C ALA A 15 -22.03 -4.17 -12.99
N LYS A 16 -22.84 -4.61 -13.94
CA LYS A 16 -24.27 -4.27 -14.02
C LYS A 16 -25.05 -4.75 -12.79
N ALA A 17 -24.81 -5.99 -12.34
CA ALA A 17 -25.45 -6.52 -11.14
C ALA A 17 -25.04 -5.75 -9.87
N ILE A 18 -23.76 -5.39 -9.73
CA ILE A 18 -23.27 -4.57 -8.62
C ILE A 18 -23.95 -3.19 -8.63
N ARG A 19 -23.98 -2.50 -9.78
CA ARG A 19 -24.64 -1.18 -9.92
C ARG A 19 -26.11 -1.24 -9.52
N GLN A 20 -26.84 -2.24 -10.01
CA GLN A 20 -28.25 -2.46 -9.64
C GLN A 20 -28.41 -2.69 -8.13
N ALA A 21 -27.54 -3.50 -7.52
CA ALA A 21 -27.62 -3.81 -6.09
C ALA A 21 -27.37 -2.59 -5.19
N ILE A 22 -26.48 -1.68 -5.61
CA ILE A 22 -26.19 -0.43 -4.87
C ILE A 22 -27.07 0.76 -5.30
N GLY A 23 -27.98 0.55 -6.25
CA GLY A 23 -28.88 1.60 -6.76
C GLY A 23 -28.21 2.66 -7.65
N ALA A 24 -27.00 2.39 -8.15
CA ALA A 24 -26.27 3.29 -9.03
C ALA A 24 -26.75 3.18 -10.48
N ASN A 25 -26.87 4.31 -11.19
CA ASN A 25 -27.12 4.32 -12.63
C ASN A 25 -25.83 4.02 -13.43
N ASN A 26 -25.93 3.91 -14.77
CA ASN A 26 -24.79 3.52 -15.62
C ASN A 26 -23.64 4.55 -15.65
N TRP A 27 -23.93 5.82 -15.36
CA TRP A 27 -23.00 6.94 -15.50
C TRP A 27 -22.55 7.53 -14.16
N GLU A 28 -23.12 7.06 -13.05
CA GLU A 28 -22.67 7.41 -11.71
C GLU A 28 -21.30 6.79 -11.42
N GLU A 29 -20.43 7.61 -10.83
CA GLU A 29 -19.15 7.17 -10.29
C GLU A 29 -19.40 6.23 -9.12
N VAL A 30 -18.85 5.02 -9.19
CA VAL A 30 -18.88 4.05 -8.10
C VAL A 30 -17.48 3.98 -7.52
N ARG A 31 -17.33 4.36 -6.24
CA ARG A 31 -16.08 4.20 -5.50
C ARG A 31 -16.17 2.97 -4.61
N CYS A 32 -15.17 2.10 -4.73
CA CYS A 32 -14.95 1.02 -3.78
C CYS A 32 -14.03 1.55 -2.68
N ILE A 33 -14.49 1.52 -1.43
CA ILE A 33 -13.68 1.91 -0.26
C ILE A 33 -13.56 0.67 0.62
N THR A 34 -12.34 0.20 0.84
CA THR A 34 -12.07 -0.87 1.80
C THR A 34 -11.88 -0.28 3.19
N PRO A 35 -12.34 -0.95 4.27
CA PRO A 35 -11.99 -0.53 5.62
C PRO A 35 -10.47 -0.49 5.78
N GLN A 36 -9.96 0.58 6.39
CA GLN A 36 -8.57 0.65 6.84
C GLN A 36 -8.42 -0.24 8.08
N PHE A 37 -7.43 -1.14 8.08
CA PHE A 37 -7.21 -2.07 9.20
C PHE A 37 -5.99 -1.65 10.01
N GLU A 38 -6.19 -1.53 11.31
CA GLU A 38 -5.12 -1.29 12.29
C GLU A 38 -4.18 -2.49 12.41
N ARG A 39 -2.99 -2.26 13.00
CA ARG A 39 -2.06 -3.34 13.34
C ARG A 39 -2.72 -4.32 14.30
N VAL A 40 -2.50 -5.61 14.08
CA VAL A 40 -2.99 -6.70 14.94
C VAL A 40 -1.88 -7.34 15.79
N ASP A 41 -0.63 -6.91 15.61
CA ASP A 41 0.54 -7.48 16.27
C ASP A 41 0.84 -6.86 17.65
N GLY A 42 0.03 -5.90 18.09
CA GLY A 42 0.16 -5.23 19.38
C GLY A 42 1.43 -4.36 19.52
N LYS A 43 2.15 -4.11 18.41
CA LYS A 43 3.35 -3.28 18.43
C LYS A 43 3.00 -1.81 18.40
N GLN A 44 3.75 -1.04 19.18
CA GLN A 44 3.77 0.41 19.09
C GLN A 44 5.02 0.85 18.34
N ILE A 45 4.84 1.62 17.26
CA ILE A 45 5.95 2.12 16.45
C ILE A 45 6.60 3.31 17.15
N THR A 46 7.81 3.12 17.66
CA THR A 46 8.54 4.16 18.41
C THR A 46 9.70 4.76 17.61
N TYR A 47 10.18 4.05 16.59
CA TYR A 47 11.23 4.52 15.71
C TYR A 47 10.62 5.02 14.41
N ILE A 48 11.05 6.21 13.96
CA ILE A 48 10.61 6.83 12.70
C ILE A 48 11.87 7.39 12.02
N PRO A 49 12.31 6.82 10.87
CA PRO A 49 13.40 7.37 10.09
C PRO A 49 13.01 8.74 9.50
N LYS A 50 13.97 9.65 9.39
CA LYS A 50 13.75 11.06 9.00
C LYS A 50 14.52 11.49 7.76
N THR A 51 15.49 10.69 7.33
CA THR A 51 16.40 11.05 6.24
C THR A 51 16.51 9.92 5.22
N CYS A 52 16.83 10.25 3.97
CA CYS A 52 17.05 9.24 2.93
C CYS A 52 18.14 8.24 3.34
N GLU A 53 19.19 8.71 4.02
CA GLU A 53 20.28 7.89 4.51
C GLU A 53 19.82 6.88 5.56
N GLU A 54 18.91 7.27 6.47
CA GLU A 54 18.34 6.35 7.45
C GLU A 54 17.46 5.29 6.76
N PHE A 55 16.61 5.70 5.82
CA PHE A 55 15.80 4.77 5.03
C PHE A 55 16.66 3.79 4.21
N ASP A 56 17.73 4.25 3.60
CA ASP A 56 18.69 3.39 2.89
C ASP A 56 19.46 2.46 3.84
N GLY A 57 19.70 2.91 5.08
CA GLY A 57 20.29 2.10 6.14
C GLY A 57 19.46 0.86 6.49
N LEU A 58 18.13 0.97 6.42
CA LEU A 58 17.21 -0.13 6.72
C LEU A 58 17.41 -1.34 5.80
N LYS A 59 17.79 -1.12 4.53
CA LYS A 59 18.05 -2.20 3.56
C LYS A 59 19.17 -3.14 4.01
N LYS A 60 20.06 -2.67 4.89
CA LYS A 60 21.18 -3.43 5.45
C LYS A 60 20.91 -3.97 6.84
N ALA A 61 19.80 -3.57 7.48
CA ALA A 61 19.46 -4.01 8.82
C ALA A 61 18.99 -5.48 8.80
N PRO A 62 19.27 -6.27 9.84
CA PRO A 62 18.74 -7.63 10.00
C PRO A 62 17.20 -7.69 10.02
N ASP A 63 16.62 -8.79 9.53
CA ASP A 63 15.16 -8.94 9.40
C ASP A 63 14.42 -8.85 10.73
N ASP A 64 15.01 -9.38 11.81
CA ASP A 64 14.47 -9.30 13.17
C ASP A 64 14.39 -7.85 13.66
N ILE A 65 15.38 -7.01 13.34
CA ILE A 65 15.36 -5.57 13.63
C ILE A 65 14.28 -4.87 12.82
N LEU A 66 14.11 -5.20 11.54
CA LEU A 66 13.05 -4.62 10.69
C LEU A 66 11.65 -4.95 11.27
N VAL A 67 11.46 -6.19 11.70
CA VAL A 67 10.24 -6.62 12.38
C VAL A 67 10.06 -5.89 13.71
N GLU A 68 11.12 -5.71 14.50
CA GLU A 68 11.06 -5.01 15.80
C GLU A 68 10.64 -3.55 15.66
N ILE A 69 11.19 -2.82 14.68
CA ILE A 69 10.78 -1.44 14.37
C ILE A 69 9.44 -1.36 13.62
N GLY A 70 8.80 -2.52 13.40
CA GLY A 70 7.42 -2.66 12.95
C GLY A 70 7.21 -2.70 11.45
N MET A 71 8.26 -2.82 10.65
CA MET A 71 8.10 -3.17 9.24
C MET A 71 7.43 -4.53 9.09
N GLN A 72 6.72 -4.73 7.98
CA GLN A 72 6.03 -5.98 7.70
C GLN A 72 6.52 -6.57 6.38
N LYS A 73 6.78 -7.87 6.36
CA LYS A 73 7.23 -8.58 5.16
C LYS A 73 6.01 -8.91 4.28
N TRP A 74 5.99 -8.41 3.04
CA TRP A 74 4.92 -8.68 2.06
C TRP A 74 5.17 -9.98 1.30
N ASP A 75 6.39 -10.11 0.76
CA ASP A 75 6.90 -11.31 0.09
C ASP A 75 8.34 -11.56 0.53
N GLU A 76 9.06 -12.47 -0.13
CA GLU A 76 10.44 -12.80 0.26
C GLU A 76 11.42 -11.63 0.26
N THR A 77 11.11 -10.54 -0.46
CA THR A 77 12.00 -9.43 -0.75
C THR A 77 11.43 -8.06 -0.36
N LEU A 78 10.11 -7.86 -0.45
CA LEU A 78 9.47 -6.58 -0.18
C LEU A 78 9.13 -6.43 1.31
N TRP A 79 9.65 -5.36 1.89
CA TRP A 79 9.34 -4.92 3.25
C TRP A 79 8.52 -3.64 3.21
N LEU A 80 7.32 -3.68 3.81
CA LEU A 80 6.38 -2.59 3.88
C LEU A 80 6.69 -1.67 5.07
N PHE A 81 6.56 -0.37 4.82
CA PHE A 81 6.68 0.62 5.89
C PHE A 81 5.46 0.57 6.82
N PRO A 82 5.65 0.80 8.14
CA PRO A 82 4.54 1.14 9.03
C PRO A 82 3.83 2.40 8.55
N HIS A 83 2.50 2.47 8.71
CA HIS A 83 1.74 3.65 8.30
C HIS A 83 2.14 4.93 9.01
N GLU A 84 2.61 4.82 10.25
CA GLU A 84 3.11 5.92 11.08
C GLU A 84 4.30 6.65 10.43
N TRP A 85 4.97 6.02 9.46
CA TRP A 85 6.11 6.61 8.77
C TRP A 85 5.71 7.47 7.57
N TYR A 86 4.45 7.47 7.13
CA TYR A 86 4.01 8.17 5.91
C TYR A 86 4.47 9.64 5.85
N ASP A 87 4.32 10.36 6.97
CA ASP A 87 4.70 11.78 7.08
C ASP A 87 6.23 12.01 7.13
N ALA A 88 7.00 10.96 7.41
CA ALA A 88 8.44 11.03 7.57
C ALA A 88 9.22 10.59 6.32
N ILE A 89 8.57 9.96 5.34
CA ILE A 89 9.20 9.54 4.10
C ILE A 89 9.61 10.79 3.29
N PRO A 90 10.90 10.97 2.96
CA PRO A 90 11.34 12.12 2.19
C PRO A 90 10.72 12.15 0.81
N SER A 91 10.24 13.32 0.38
CA SER A 91 9.77 13.49 -1.00
C SER A 91 10.89 13.19 -2.00
N GLY A 92 10.58 12.40 -3.02
CA GLY A 92 11.55 11.91 -4.01
C GLY A 92 12.28 10.63 -3.62
N TYR A 93 12.13 10.13 -2.39
CA TYR A 93 12.67 8.83 -2.00
C TYR A 93 12.00 7.71 -2.81
N LEU A 94 12.78 6.79 -3.37
CA LEU A 94 12.24 5.70 -4.18
C LEU A 94 11.62 4.63 -3.29
N VAL A 95 10.34 4.36 -3.51
CA VAL A 95 9.58 3.31 -2.83
C VAL A 95 9.17 2.23 -3.84
N THR A 96 9.01 1.00 -3.35
CA THR A 96 8.50 -0.12 -4.15
C THR A 96 7.12 -0.50 -3.64
N ASP A 97 6.12 -0.52 -4.52
CA ASP A 97 4.75 -0.95 -4.19
C ASP A 97 4.61 -2.48 -4.17
N ILE A 98 3.48 -2.97 -3.64
CA ILE A 98 3.15 -4.41 -3.59
C ILE A 98 2.99 -5.09 -4.95
N ASN A 99 2.94 -4.33 -6.05
CA ASN A 99 2.93 -4.84 -7.43
C ASN A 99 4.34 -4.84 -8.06
N GLY A 100 5.37 -4.41 -7.32
CA GLY A 100 6.76 -4.30 -7.78
C GLY A 100 7.07 -3.02 -8.56
N GLY A 101 6.13 -2.07 -8.61
CA GLY A 101 6.34 -0.75 -9.20
C GLY A 101 7.29 0.10 -8.34
N VAL A 102 8.24 0.79 -8.97
CA VAL A 102 9.15 1.71 -8.28
C VAL A 102 8.84 3.13 -8.69
N GLU A 103 8.55 3.98 -7.70
CA GLU A 103 8.24 5.39 -7.94
C GLU A 103 8.83 6.31 -6.86
N PRO A 104 9.09 7.59 -7.19
CA PRO A 104 9.44 8.58 -6.18
C PRO A 104 8.23 8.88 -5.29
N PHE A 105 8.42 8.79 -3.98
CA PHE A 105 7.40 9.16 -3.01
C PHE A 105 7.05 10.65 -3.13
N VAL A 106 5.76 10.96 -3.20
CA VAL A 106 5.25 12.33 -3.19
C VAL A 106 4.17 12.43 -2.12
N HIS A 107 4.50 13.13 -1.03
CA HIS A 107 3.60 13.30 0.10
C HIS A 107 2.24 13.90 -0.33
N GLY A 108 1.15 13.28 0.13
CA GLY A 108 -0.23 13.66 -0.23
C GLY A 108 -0.66 13.29 -1.65
N LYS A 109 0.19 12.57 -2.42
CA LYS A 109 -0.15 12.01 -3.74
C LYS A 109 0.07 10.51 -3.84
N THR A 110 1.19 10.02 -3.30
CA THR A 110 1.41 8.58 -3.15
C THR A 110 0.35 8.05 -2.19
N ASP A 111 -0.26 6.94 -2.59
CA ASP A 111 -1.37 6.30 -1.88
C ASP A 111 -1.05 6.14 -0.39
N ASP A 112 -2.02 6.38 0.48
CA ASP A 112 -1.91 6.20 1.92
C ASP A 112 -2.81 5.05 2.39
N ASP A 113 -3.18 4.11 1.51
CA ASP A 113 -3.91 2.90 1.89
C ASP A 113 -3.13 2.09 2.93
N ILE A 114 -3.76 1.84 4.07
CA ILE A 114 -3.20 1.16 5.23
C ILE A 114 -3.87 -0.20 5.37
N ARG A 115 -3.06 -1.26 5.28
CA ARG A 115 -3.56 -2.61 5.56
C ARG A 115 -2.74 -3.24 6.67
N PHE A 116 -3.45 -3.57 7.74
CA PHE A 116 -2.87 -4.14 8.96
C PHE A 116 -1.78 -3.22 9.54
N GLY A 117 -1.98 -1.90 9.43
CA GLY A 117 -1.07 -0.85 9.90
C GLY A 117 0.27 -0.75 9.16
N ALA A 118 0.33 -1.23 7.92
CA ALA A 118 1.43 -0.99 6.98
C ALA A 118 0.93 -0.28 5.72
N LEU A 119 1.82 0.52 5.12
CA LEU A 119 1.64 1.13 3.80
C LEU A 119 1.78 0.05 2.72
N ALA A 120 1.07 0.21 1.61
CA ALA A 120 1.18 -0.70 0.46
C ALA A 120 2.49 -0.54 -0.35
N PHE A 121 3.55 -0.01 0.26
CA PHE A 121 4.86 0.17 -0.32
C PHE A 121 5.96 0.20 0.74
N GLY A 122 7.20 -0.02 0.30
CA GLY A 122 8.39 0.12 1.12
C GLY A 122 9.67 -0.04 0.32
N PHE A 123 10.51 -1.02 0.67
CA PHE A 123 11.74 -1.31 -0.07
C PHE A 123 11.97 -2.81 -0.29
N VAL A 124 12.70 -3.11 -1.36
CA VAL A 124 13.17 -4.46 -1.69
C VAL A 124 14.53 -4.72 -1.02
N LYS A 125 14.69 -5.89 -0.41
CA LYS A 125 15.91 -6.38 0.22
C LYS A 125 16.36 -7.71 -0.38
#